data_AF-A0AAT9LGE5-F1
#
_entry.id   AF-A0AAT9LGE5-F1
#
_cell.length_a   1.000
_cell.length_b   1.000
_cell.length_c   1.000
_cell.angle_alpha   90.00
_cell.angle_beta   90.00
_cell.angle_gamma   90.00
#
_symmetry.space_group_name_H-M   'P 1'
#
loop_
_entity.id
_entity.type
_entity.pdbx_description
1 polymer ?
#
loop_
_entity_poly.entity_id
_entity_poly.type
_entity_poly.pdbx_seq_one_letter_code
_entity_poly.pdbx_strand_id
1 'polypeptide(L)'
;MTPRITPLDIHNKEFSRSFRGYNEDEVDEFLDLVVAEFERLIRENEELQSTIAGLESRIEHYKGLEETLKNAIVLAQKAADEIKEAAAREAEAIKRQAEIRAAKIQAEASEALRKSQEGIEIQKQRLLKFRAEMKAFLESTLELLDENVNRIIAGLEDDREVKSM
;
A
#
# COMPACT_ATOMS: atom_id res chain seq x y z
N MET A 1 51.03 39.15 29.90
CA MET A 1 49.97 39.79 29.10
C MET A 1 50.47 41.19 28.81
N THR A 2 50.89 41.46 27.58
CA THR A 2 51.32 42.81 27.16
C THR A 2 50.09 43.73 27.14
N PRO A 3 50.18 44.94 27.70
CA PRO A 3 49.07 45.89 27.68
C PRO A 3 48.70 46.20 26.22
N ARG A 4 47.40 46.20 25.91
CA ARG A 4 46.91 46.67 24.60
C ARG A 4 47.21 48.15 24.51
N ILE A 5 47.99 48.52 23.49
CA ILE A 5 48.29 49.89 23.15
C ILE A 5 47.22 50.33 22.14
N THR A 6 46.58 51.47 22.37
CA THR A 6 45.66 52.10 21.42
C THR A 6 46.42 53.07 20.51
N PRO A 7 45.87 53.43 19.33
CA PRO A 7 46.45 54.49 18.51
C PRO A 7 46.67 55.80 19.30
N LEU A 8 45.75 56.11 20.22
CA LEU A 8 45.86 57.25 21.12
C LEU A 8 47.03 57.14 22.11
N ASP A 9 47.35 55.92 22.58
CA ASP A 9 48.50 55.68 23.46
C ASP A 9 49.83 55.82 22.72
N ILE A 10 49.86 55.57 21.41
CA ILE A 10 51.04 55.77 20.56
C ILE A 10 51.23 57.26 20.29
N HIS A 11 50.16 57.97 19.95
CA HIS A 11 50.18 59.41 19.69
C HIS A 11 50.59 60.22 20.94
N ASN A 12 50.12 59.83 22.13
CA ASN A 12 50.43 60.55 23.38
C ASN A 12 51.73 60.09 24.05
N LYS A 13 52.56 59.30 23.35
CA LYS A 13 53.76 58.70 23.94
C LYS A 13 54.90 59.70 24.00
N GLU A 14 55.24 60.17 25.20
CA GLU A 14 56.46 60.94 25.43
C GLU A 14 57.66 60.03 25.73
N PHE A 15 58.79 60.32 25.07
CA PHE A 15 60.07 59.64 25.29
C PHE A 15 61.02 60.55 26.09
N SER A 16 61.80 59.97 27.02
CA SER A 16 62.80 60.71 27.80
C SER A 16 64.02 61.08 26.95
N ARG A 17 64.48 62.34 27.05
CA ARG A 17 65.69 62.82 26.35
C ARG A 17 66.99 62.26 26.95
N SER A 18 67.95 61.96 26.08
CA SER A 18 69.24 61.36 26.41
C SER A 18 70.36 62.08 25.65
N PHE A 19 71.58 62.16 26.20
CA PHE A 19 72.75 62.83 25.58
C PHE A 19 73.12 62.24 24.20
N ARG A 20 72.66 61.02 23.88
CA ARG A 20 72.60 60.43 22.55
C ARG A 20 71.25 59.72 22.37
N GLY A 21 70.56 59.97 21.26
CA GLY A 21 69.25 59.39 20.97
C GLY A 21 68.89 59.47 19.49
N TYR A 22 67.75 58.91 19.13
CA TYR A 22 67.17 59.07 17.79
C TYR A 22 66.71 60.52 17.57
N ASN A 23 66.60 60.93 16.30
CA ASN A 23 66.07 62.24 15.93
C ASN A 23 64.57 62.29 16.26
N GLU A 24 64.15 63.26 17.08
CA GLU A 24 62.76 63.39 17.55
C GLU A 24 61.80 63.58 16.36
N ASP A 25 62.17 64.41 15.37
CA ASP A 25 61.32 64.69 14.20
C ASP A 25 61.07 63.43 13.34
N GLU A 26 62.10 62.59 13.14
CA GLU A 26 61.98 61.34 12.37
C GLU A 26 61.19 60.27 13.14
N VAL A 27 61.31 60.27 14.47
CA VAL A 27 60.54 59.35 15.33
C VAL A 27 59.08 59.73 15.32
N ASP A 28 58.74 61.02 15.42
CA ASP A 28 57.36 61.51 15.37
C ASP A 28 56.70 61.20 14.03
N GLU A 29 57.39 61.47 12.91
CA GLU A 29 56.87 61.16 11.56
C GLU A 29 56.63 59.64 11.37
N PHE A 30 57.49 58.80 11.95
CA PHE A 30 57.27 57.35 11.95
C PHE A 30 56.10 56.94 12.86
N LEU A 31 55.94 57.56 14.03
CA LEU A 31 54.84 57.29 14.95
C LEU A 31 53.48 57.67 14.35
N ASP A 32 53.40 58.75 13.58
CA ASP A 32 52.19 59.13 12.84
C ASP A 32 51.79 58.06 11.81
N LEU A 33 52.77 57.52 11.06
CA LEU A 33 52.53 56.41 10.13
C LEU A 33 52.07 55.15 10.87
N VAL A 34 52.68 54.85 12.02
CA VAL A 34 52.30 53.72 12.87
C VAL A 34 50.87 53.90 13.38
N VAL A 35 50.49 55.08 13.87
CA VAL A 35 49.13 55.39 14.34
C VAL A 35 48.12 55.16 13.22
N ALA A 36 48.36 55.71 12.03
CA ALA A 36 47.47 55.59 10.89
C ALA A 36 47.27 54.11 10.45
N GLU A 37 48.36 53.35 10.39
CA GLU A 37 48.30 51.93 10.03
C GLU A 37 47.64 51.09 11.13
N PHE A 38 47.87 51.42 12.40
CA PHE A 38 47.25 50.72 13.53
C PHE A 38 45.74 50.93 13.55
N GLU A 39 45.28 52.17 13.29
CA GLU A 39 43.84 52.44 13.11
C GLU A 39 43.25 51.68 11.93
N ARG A 40 43.96 51.62 10.79
CA ARG A 40 43.52 50.87 9.62
C ARG A 40 43.34 49.38 9.96
N LEU A 41 44.31 48.80 10.66
CA LEU A 41 44.27 47.40 11.10
C LEU A 41 43.14 47.14 12.10
N ILE A 42 42.85 48.07 13.01
CA ILE A 42 41.71 47.93 13.95
C ILE A 42 40.39 47.90 13.19
N ARG A 43 40.17 48.84 12.26
CA ARG A 43 38.95 48.87 11.43
C ARG A 43 38.78 47.61 10.60
N GLU A 44 39.86 47.16 9.94
CA GLU A 44 39.85 45.92 9.15
C GLU A 44 39.56 44.70 10.04
N ASN A 45 40.10 44.66 11.27
CA ASN A 45 39.82 43.58 12.21
C ASN A 45 38.35 43.55 12.63
N GLU A 46 37.75 44.71 12.92
CA GLU A 46 36.33 44.82 13.28
C GLU A 46 35.43 44.38 12.11
N GLU A 47 35.73 44.78 10.88
CA GLU A 47 35.00 44.35 9.67
C GLU A 47 35.11 42.83 9.44
N LEU A 48 36.30 42.26 9.61
CA LEU A 48 36.54 40.83 9.51
C LEU A 48 35.79 40.06 10.61
N GLN A 49 35.83 40.54 11.85
CA GLN A 49 35.07 39.93 12.96
C GLN A 49 33.56 39.94 12.68
N SER A 50 33.02 41.07 12.19
CA SER A 50 31.62 41.17 11.79
C SER A 50 31.27 40.20 10.67
N THR A 51 32.16 40.06 9.69
CA THR A 51 31.98 39.13 8.57
C THR A 51 31.98 37.67 9.05
N ILE A 52 32.92 37.31 9.93
CA ILE A 52 33.01 35.97 10.52
C ILE A 52 31.72 35.66 11.30
N ALA A 53 31.26 36.56 12.16
CA ALA A 53 30.03 36.36 12.93
C ALA A 53 28.80 36.14 12.00
N GLY A 54 28.72 36.89 10.90
CA GLY A 54 27.68 36.71 9.89
C GLY A 54 27.75 35.36 9.17
N LEU A 55 28.95 34.90 8.82
CA LEU A 55 29.17 33.59 8.20
C LEU A 55 28.85 32.44 9.16
N GLU A 56 29.26 32.54 10.43
CA GLU A 56 28.95 31.55 11.47
C GLU A 56 27.44 31.41 11.69
N SER A 57 26.71 32.53 11.74
CA SER A 57 25.24 32.52 11.85
C SER A 57 24.59 31.82 10.65
N ARG A 58 25.07 32.05 9.43
CA ARG A 58 24.56 31.37 8.23
C ARG A 58 24.86 29.88 8.24
N ILE A 59 26.05 29.49 8.68
CA ILE A 59 26.42 28.06 8.82
C ILE A 59 25.46 27.38 9.78
N GLU A 60 25.17 27.99 10.93
CA GLU A 60 24.26 27.41 11.91
C GLU A 60 22.83 27.29 11.38
N HIS A 61 22.36 28.30 10.65
CA HIS A 61 21.07 28.23 9.96
C HIS A 61 21.01 27.06 8.96
N TYR A 62 22.06 26.89 8.14
CA TYR A 62 22.11 25.79 7.16
C TYR A 62 22.20 24.42 7.82
N LYS A 63 22.90 24.28 8.94
CA LYS A 63 22.92 23.03 9.71
C LYS A 63 21.54 22.66 10.23
N GLY A 64 20.79 23.62 10.78
CA GLY A 64 19.42 23.38 11.23
C GLY A 64 18.47 23.02 10.08
N LEU A 65 18.65 23.65 8.91
CA LEU A 65 17.91 23.29 7.71
C LEU A 65 18.25 21.87 7.22
N GLU A 66 19.53 21.50 7.22
CA GLU A 66 19.99 20.17 6.85
C GLU A 66 19.40 19.10 7.78
N GLU A 67 19.38 19.35 9.09
CA GLU A 67 18.78 18.43 10.07
C GLU A 67 17.28 18.27 9.83
N THR A 68 16.56 19.38 9.63
CA THR A 68 15.13 19.36 9.30
C THR A 68 14.87 18.56 8.02
N LEU A 69 15.69 18.75 7.00
CA LEU A 69 15.56 18.03 5.73
C LEU A 69 15.84 16.53 5.90
N LYS A 70 16.87 16.14 6.66
CA LYS A 70 17.14 14.74 7.00
C LYS A 70 15.95 14.11 7.72
N ASN A 71 15.38 14.80 8.70
CA ASN A 71 14.21 14.32 9.43
C ASN A 71 13.00 14.16 8.52
N ALA A 72 12.75 15.09 7.61
CA ALA A 72 11.68 15.01 6.62
C ALA A 72 11.85 13.80 5.68
N ILE A 73 13.09 13.53 5.22
CA ILE A 73 13.38 12.36 4.37
C ILE A 73 13.10 11.05 5.13
N VAL A 74 13.56 10.94 6.38
CA VAL A 74 13.31 9.74 7.20
C VAL A 74 11.81 9.54 7.43
N LEU A 75 11.07 10.61 7.70
CA LEU A 75 9.61 10.54 7.87
C LEU A 75 8.93 10.10 6.57
N ALA A 76 9.32 10.65 5.42
CA ALA A 76 8.78 10.26 4.12
C ALA A 76 9.07 8.80 3.79
N GLN A 77 10.27 8.29 4.10
CA GLN A 77 10.62 6.88 3.94
C GLN A 77 9.74 5.98 4.80
N LYS A 78 9.60 6.30 6.10
CA LYS A 78 8.72 5.55 7.01
C LYS A 78 7.28 5.52 6.52
N ALA A 79 6.73 6.67 6.12
CA ALA A 79 5.37 6.74 5.58
C ALA A 79 5.21 5.91 4.31
N ALA A 80 6.21 5.93 3.41
CA ALA A 80 6.19 5.10 2.20
C ALA A 80 6.22 3.60 2.51
N ASP A 81 7.01 3.18 3.50
CA ASP A 81 7.08 1.78 3.93
C ASP A 81 5.77 1.33 4.59
N GLU A 82 5.18 2.16 5.45
CA GLU A 82 3.87 1.90 6.07
C GLU A 82 2.76 1.75 5.02
N ILE A 83 2.73 2.62 4.01
CA ILE A 83 1.77 2.55 2.90
C ILE A 83 1.95 1.24 2.11
N LYS A 84 3.20 0.86 1.80
CA LYS A 84 3.48 -0.39 1.10
C LYS A 84 3.03 -1.61 1.91
N GLU A 85 3.31 -1.64 3.20
CA GLU A 85 2.93 -2.75 4.07
C GLU A 85 1.41 -2.85 4.23
N ALA A 86 0.73 -1.72 4.39
CA ALA A 86 -0.73 -1.65 4.44
C ALA A 86 -1.36 -2.17 3.13
N ALA A 87 -0.88 -1.69 1.99
CA ALA A 87 -1.36 -2.13 0.68
C ALA A 87 -1.12 -3.63 0.44
N ALA A 88 0.03 -4.17 0.87
CA ALA A 88 0.33 -5.60 0.77
C ALA A 88 -0.62 -6.45 1.63
N ARG A 89 -0.89 -6.01 2.87
CA ARG A 89 -1.87 -6.67 3.76
C ARG A 89 -3.28 -6.65 3.18
N GLU A 90 -3.70 -5.51 2.65
CA GLU A 90 -5.02 -5.36 2.04
C GLU A 90 -5.17 -6.24 0.78
N ALA A 91 -4.15 -6.26 -0.09
CA ALA A 91 -4.14 -7.10 -1.28
C ALA A 91 -4.25 -8.60 -0.92
N GLU A 92 -3.51 -9.06 0.10
CA GLU A 92 -3.58 -10.44 0.58
C GLU A 92 -4.95 -10.76 1.18
N ALA A 93 -5.56 -9.82 1.92
CA ALA A 93 -6.90 -9.98 2.46
C ALA A 93 -7.96 -10.09 1.34
N ILE A 94 -7.87 -9.24 0.32
CA ILE A 94 -8.75 -9.30 -0.85
C ILE A 94 -8.61 -10.63 -1.58
N LYS A 95 -7.36 -11.10 -1.78
CA LYS A 95 -7.09 -12.38 -2.44
C LYS A 95 -7.71 -13.54 -1.67
N ARG A 96 -7.50 -13.62 -0.36
CA ARG A 96 -8.11 -14.66 0.50
C ARG A 96 -9.63 -14.60 0.48
N GLN A 97 -10.21 -13.40 0.54
CA GLN A 97 -11.65 -13.22 0.46
C GLN A 97 -12.19 -13.72 -0.88
N ALA A 98 -11.50 -13.45 -1.99
CA ALA A 98 -11.87 -13.91 -3.32
C ALA A 98 -11.78 -15.44 -3.43
N GLU A 99 -10.72 -16.05 -2.91
CA GLU A 99 -10.54 -17.50 -2.86
C GLU A 99 -11.66 -18.20 -2.07
N ILE A 100 -12.01 -17.66 -0.89
CA ILE A 100 -13.11 -18.20 -0.07
C ILE A 100 -14.45 -18.09 -0.81
N ARG A 101 -14.72 -16.95 -1.45
CA ARG A 101 -15.96 -16.76 -2.24
C ARG A 101 -16.01 -17.71 -3.43
N ALA A 102 -14.90 -17.88 -4.14
CA ALA A 102 -14.81 -18.80 -5.28
C ALA A 102 -15.06 -20.25 -4.84
N ALA A 103 -14.44 -20.69 -3.74
CA ALA A 103 -14.65 -22.02 -3.18
C ALA A 103 -16.12 -22.23 -2.76
N LYS A 104 -16.74 -21.22 -2.14
CA LYS A 104 -18.15 -21.27 -1.77
C LYS A 104 -19.06 -21.42 -2.99
N ILE A 105 -18.85 -20.61 -4.03
CA ILE A 105 -19.63 -20.67 -5.28
C ILE A 105 -19.48 -22.04 -5.95
N GLN A 106 -18.26 -22.60 -5.98
CA GLN A 106 -18.03 -23.94 -6.53
C GLN A 106 -18.75 -25.03 -5.74
N ALA A 107 -18.73 -24.94 -4.40
CA ALA A 107 -19.44 -25.89 -3.54
C ALA A 107 -20.96 -25.82 -3.77
N GLU A 108 -21.53 -24.61 -3.80
CA GLU A 108 -22.96 -24.38 -4.05
C GLU A 108 -23.37 -24.89 -5.45
N ALA A 109 -22.56 -24.62 -6.47
CA ALA A 109 -22.82 -25.10 -7.84
C ALA A 109 -22.75 -26.63 -7.93
N SER A 110 -21.76 -27.25 -7.26
CA SER A 110 -21.60 -28.71 -7.23
C SER A 110 -22.78 -29.38 -6.51
N GLU A 111 -23.25 -28.79 -5.41
CA GLU A 111 -24.41 -29.29 -4.69
C GLU A 111 -25.70 -29.15 -5.52
N ALA A 112 -25.89 -28.01 -6.18
CA ALA A 112 -27.03 -27.80 -7.07
C ALA A 112 -27.04 -28.81 -8.24
N LEU A 113 -25.87 -29.06 -8.84
CA LEU A 113 -25.72 -30.07 -9.89
C LEU A 113 -26.08 -31.47 -9.37
N ARG A 114 -25.58 -31.84 -8.20
CA ARG A 114 -25.88 -33.14 -7.56
C ARG A 114 -27.39 -33.31 -7.34
N LYS A 115 -28.04 -32.31 -6.75
CA LYS A 115 -29.51 -32.29 -6.55
C LYS A 115 -30.27 -32.41 -7.86
N SER A 116 -29.83 -31.70 -8.90
CA SER A 116 -30.45 -31.80 -10.23
C SER A 116 -30.31 -33.20 -10.84
N GLN A 117 -29.14 -33.81 -10.72
CA GLN A 117 -28.90 -35.18 -11.21
C GLN A 117 -29.74 -36.21 -10.46
N GLU A 118 -29.79 -36.11 -9.12
CA GLU A 118 -30.68 -36.94 -8.29
C GLU A 118 -32.15 -36.79 -8.71
N GLY A 119 -32.60 -35.55 -8.96
CA GLY A 119 -33.94 -35.26 -9.45
C GLY A 119 -34.24 -35.91 -10.80
N ILE A 120 -33.30 -35.83 -11.76
CA ILE A 120 -33.44 -36.46 -13.08
C ILE A 120 -33.58 -37.98 -12.94
N GLU A 121 -32.75 -38.62 -12.11
CA GLU A 121 -32.79 -40.06 -11.93
C GLU A 121 -34.12 -40.49 -11.28
N ILE A 122 -34.61 -39.76 -10.28
CA ILE A 122 -35.93 -40.02 -9.68
C ILE A 122 -37.06 -39.92 -10.73
N GLN A 123 -37.05 -38.90 -11.59
CA GLN A 123 -38.06 -38.75 -12.64
C GLN A 123 -37.99 -39.89 -13.66
N LYS A 124 -36.78 -40.31 -14.04
CA LYS A 124 -36.56 -41.45 -14.93
C LYS A 124 -37.13 -42.75 -14.32
N GLN A 125 -36.86 -43.01 -13.04
CA GLN A 125 -37.41 -44.17 -12.33
C GLN A 125 -38.95 -44.15 -12.28
N ARG A 126 -39.54 -42.97 -12.02
CA ARG A 126 -41.01 -42.80 -12.06
C ARG A 126 -41.58 -43.11 -13.44
N LEU A 127 -40.94 -42.62 -14.50
CA LEU A 127 -41.39 -42.85 -15.87
C LEU A 127 -41.29 -44.33 -16.27
N LEU A 128 -40.21 -45.01 -15.87
CA LEU A 128 -40.06 -46.46 -16.10
C LEU A 128 -41.12 -47.27 -15.36
N LYS A 129 -41.40 -46.93 -14.09
CA LYS A 129 -42.45 -47.57 -13.29
C LYS A 129 -43.84 -47.35 -13.91
N PHE A 130 -44.17 -46.11 -14.26
CA PHE A 130 -45.44 -45.78 -14.93
C PHE A 130 -45.60 -46.54 -16.24
N ARG A 131 -44.55 -46.62 -17.06
CA ARG A 131 -44.55 -47.41 -18.30
C ARG A 131 -44.84 -48.88 -18.03
N ALA A 132 -44.22 -49.47 -17.00
CA ALA A 132 -44.43 -50.88 -16.65
C ALA A 132 -45.88 -51.13 -16.18
N GLU A 133 -46.40 -50.26 -15.31
CA GLU A 133 -47.78 -50.32 -14.82
C GLU A 133 -48.81 -50.18 -15.94
N MET A 134 -48.62 -49.22 -16.85
CA MET A 134 -49.49 -49.04 -18.01
C MET A 134 -49.43 -50.24 -18.97
N LYS A 135 -48.25 -50.81 -19.18
CA LYS A 135 -48.11 -52.00 -20.02
C LYS A 135 -48.88 -53.19 -19.41
N ALA A 136 -48.68 -53.45 -18.12
CA ALA A 136 -49.40 -54.52 -17.42
C ALA A 136 -50.92 -54.31 -17.40
N PHE A 137 -51.37 -53.06 -17.23
CA PHE A 137 -52.79 -52.71 -17.28
C PHE A 137 -53.41 -53.00 -18.67
N LEU A 138 -52.72 -52.61 -19.74
CA LEU A 138 -53.17 -52.88 -21.11
C LEU A 138 -53.16 -54.37 -21.43
N GLU A 139 -52.12 -55.10 -21.04
CA GLU A 139 -52.04 -56.57 -21.20
C GLU A 139 -53.23 -57.26 -20.49
N SER A 140 -53.51 -56.90 -19.24
CA SER A 140 -54.66 -57.44 -18.50
C SER A 140 -56.01 -57.08 -19.13
N THR A 141 -56.15 -55.87 -19.69
CA THR A 141 -57.40 -55.45 -20.37
C THR A 141 -57.61 -56.24 -21.67
N LEU A 142 -56.54 -56.52 -22.41
CA LEU A 142 -56.58 -57.35 -23.61
C LEU A 142 -56.94 -58.79 -23.27
N GLU A 143 -56.34 -59.38 -22.24
CA GLU A 143 -56.68 -60.73 -21.78
C GLU A 143 -58.17 -60.84 -21.42
N LEU A 144 -58.70 -59.87 -20.66
CA LEU A 144 -60.13 -59.83 -20.32
C LEU A 144 -61.03 -59.67 -21.56
N LEU A 145 -60.60 -58.89 -22.55
CA LEU A 145 -61.34 -58.73 -23.80
C LEU A 145 -61.38 -60.05 -24.58
N ASP A 146 -60.22 -60.70 -24.72
CA ASP A 146 -60.09 -61.98 -25.43
C ASP A 146 -60.91 -63.07 -24.73
N GLU A 147 -60.87 -63.17 -23.40
CA GLU A 147 -61.71 -64.09 -22.63
C GLU A 147 -63.20 -63.85 -22.86
N ASN A 148 -63.64 -62.58 -22.82
CA ASN A 148 -65.04 -62.23 -23.04
C ASN A 148 -65.50 -62.52 -24.47
N VAL A 149 -64.66 -62.22 -25.47
CA VAL A 149 -64.96 -62.52 -26.88
C VAL A 149 -65.03 -64.03 -27.10
N ASN A 150 -64.08 -64.79 -26.57
CA ASN A 150 -64.08 -66.26 -26.65
C ASN A 150 -65.34 -66.86 -26.00
N ARG A 151 -65.79 -66.32 -24.86
CA ARG A 151 -67.03 -66.73 -24.20
C ARG A 151 -68.27 -66.46 -25.06
N ILE A 152 -68.33 -65.30 -25.71
CA ILE A 152 -69.43 -64.95 -26.62
C ILE A 152 -69.42 -65.87 -27.84
N ILE A 153 -68.25 -66.12 -28.44
CA ILE A 153 -68.10 -67.04 -29.57
C ILE A 153 -68.56 -68.45 -29.20
N ALA A 154 -68.08 -68.99 -28.08
CA ALA A 154 -68.49 -70.31 -27.59
C ALA A 154 -70.01 -70.40 -27.37
N GLY A 155 -70.63 -69.37 -26.78
CA GLY A 155 -72.09 -69.31 -26.62
C GLY A 155 -72.86 -69.24 -27.95
N LEU A 156 -72.29 -68.63 -28.99
CA LEU A 156 -72.89 -68.58 -30.33
C LEU A 156 -72.73 -69.91 -31.10
N GLU A 157 -71.71 -70.70 -30.80
CA GLU A 157 -71.50 -72.04 -31.37
C GLU A 157 -72.47 -73.05 -30.74
N ASP A 158 -72.65 -73.02 -29.42
CA ASP A 158 -73.64 -73.85 -28.70
C ASP A 158 -75.08 -73.59 -29.20
N ASP A 159 -75.47 -72.33 -29.40
CA ASP A 159 -76.80 -71.97 -29.89
C ASP A 159 -77.06 -72.41 -31.35
N ARG A 160 -76.00 -72.65 -32.14
CA ARG A 160 -76.10 -73.18 -33.51
C ARG A 160 -76.24 -74.69 -33.54
N GLU A 161 -75.59 -75.42 -32.64
CA GLU A 161 -75.77 -76.88 -32.55
C GLU A 161 -77.19 -77.23 -32.09
N VAL A 162 -77.73 -76.51 -31.12
CA VAL A 162 -79.11 -76.72 -30.59
C VAL A 162 -80.19 -76.41 -31.63
N LYS A 163 -79.94 -75.51 -32.59
CA LYS A 163 -80.89 -75.19 -33.69
C LYS A 163 -80.78 -76.11 -34.92
N SER A 164 -79.77 -76.97 -34.98
CA SER A 164 -79.58 -77.93 -36.09
C SER A 164 -80.06 -79.36 -35.78
N MET A 165 -80.51 -79.58 -34.54
CA MET A 165 -81.21 -80.79 -34.09
C MET A 165 -82.74 -80.57 -34.10
#